data_AF-A0AAV3P569-F1
#
_entry.id   AF-A0AAV3P569-F1
#
_cell.length_a   1.000
_cell.length_b   1.000
_cell.length_c   1.000
_cell.angle_alpha   90.00
_cell.angle_beta   90.00
_cell.angle_gamma   90.00
#
_symmetry.space_group_name_H-M   'P 1'
#
loop_
_entity.id
_entity.type
_entity.pdbx_description
1 polymer ?
#
loop_
_entity_poly.entity_id
_entity_poly.type
_entity_poly.pdbx_seq_one_letter_code
_entity_poly.pdbx_strand_id
1 'polypeptide(L)'
;MDKDIEALTSNGTWKCLPLPAGKKAIASKWVYKHSSAGVVIVAVYVDDIMLTGSDLESIAVLKFHFHAQFSIKDLGSLHYFFGFEIAQLDEDISMHQCEFTINT
;
A
#
# COMPACT_ATOMS: atom_id res chain seq x y z
N MET A 1 15.61 4.04 -14.84
CA MET A 1 14.97 5.05 -13.96
C MET A 1 14.67 6.33 -14.73
N ASP A 2 15.66 7.10 -15.18
CA ASP A 2 15.38 8.37 -15.88
C ASP A 2 14.64 8.19 -17.22
N LYS A 3 15.01 7.15 -17.99
CA LYS A 3 14.35 6.82 -19.27
C LYS A 3 12.89 6.37 -19.10
N ASP A 4 12.58 5.70 -18.00
CA ASP A 4 11.24 5.17 -17.74
C ASP A 4 10.29 6.31 -17.34
N ILE A 5 10.79 7.28 -16.56
CA ILE A 5 10.06 8.50 -16.16
C ILE A 5 9.78 9.39 -17.38
N GLU A 6 10.76 9.56 -18.28
CA GLU A 6 10.58 10.30 -19.52
C GLU A 6 9.52 9.67 -20.44
N ALA A 7 9.53 8.34 -20.57
CA ALA A 7 8.54 7.61 -21.36
C ALA A 7 7.11 7.77 -20.81
N LEU A 8 6.95 7.75 -19.49
CA LEU A 8 5.66 7.95 -18.82
C LEU A 8 5.14 9.39 -18.94
N THR A 9 6.04 10.36 -19.06
CA THR A 9 5.70 11.78 -19.25
C THR A 9 5.35 12.10 -20.71
N SER A 10 6.04 11.48 -21.69
CA SER A 10 5.82 11.75 -23.11
C SER A 10 4.51 11.18 -23.64
N ASN A 11 4.03 10.07 -23.07
CA ASN A 11 2.78 9.42 -23.46
C ASN A 11 1.52 10.06 -22.85
N GLY A 12 1.66 11.13 -22.06
CA GLY A 12 0.52 11.82 -21.43
C GLY A 12 -0.16 11.04 -20.30
N THR A 13 0.38 9.88 -19.90
CA THR A 13 -0.16 9.02 -18.84
C THR A 13 0.04 9.64 -17.46
N TRP A 14 1.13 10.38 -17.24
CA TRP A 14 1.45 11.00 -15.95
C TRP A 14 1.77 12.49 -16.09
N LYS A 15 1.15 13.34 -15.27
CA LYS A 15 1.51 14.75 -15.12
C LYS A 15 2.15 14.96 -13.75
N CYS A 16 3.42 15.36 -13.72
CA CYS A 16 4.05 15.86 -12.50
C CYS A 16 3.36 17.16 -12.08
N LEU A 17 2.47 17.08 -11.10
CA LEU A 17 1.82 18.23 -10.51
C LEU A 17 2.62 18.73 -9.31
N PRO A 18 2.81 20.06 -9.17
CA PRO A 18 3.40 20.62 -7.97
C PRO A 18 2.53 20.25 -6.76
N LEU A 19 3.19 20.02 -5.61
CA LEU A 19 2.50 19.75 -4.36
C LEU A 19 1.50 20.87 -4.05
N PRO A 20 0.22 20.55 -3.72
CA PRO A 20 -0.76 21.55 -3.35
C PRO A 20 -0.28 22.39 -2.15
N ALA A 21 -0.59 23.69 -2.17
CA ALA A 21 -0.19 24.60 -1.09
C ALA A 21 -0.63 24.08 0.29
N GLY A 22 0.31 24.00 1.22
CA GLY A 22 0.07 23.49 2.58
C GLY A 22 0.10 21.97 2.75
N LYS A 23 0.37 21.19 1.69
CA LYS A 23 0.54 19.74 1.77
C LYS A 23 2.03 19.38 1.74
N LYS A 24 2.49 18.62 2.74
CA LYS A 24 3.85 18.09 2.80
C LYS A 24 3.92 16.78 2.02
N ALA A 25 4.85 16.68 1.08
CA ALA A 25 5.14 15.41 0.43
C ALA A 25 5.60 14.40 1.47
N ILE A 26 4.96 13.24 1.51
CA ILE A 26 5.49 12.11 2.24
C ILE A 26 6.52 11.46 1.32
N ALA A 27 7.80 11.68 1.58
CA ALA A 27 8.89 11.03 0.84
C ALA A 27 8.96 9.51 1.12
N SER A 28 8.31 9.07 2.21
CA SER A 28 8.32 7.70 2.67
C SER A 28 7.20 6.88 2.01
N LYS A 29 7.56 5.72 1.45
CA LYS A 29 6.63 4.73 0.90
C LYS A 29 5.80 4.00 1.98
N TRP A 30 6.01 4.34 3.24
CA TRP A 30 5.35 3.76 4.39
C TRP A 30 5.09 4.83 5.44
N VAL A 31 3.98 4.68 6.15
CA VAL A 31 3.57 5.53 7.27
C VAL A 31 3.38 4.64 8.48
N TYR A 32 4.00 5.00 9.60
CA TYR A 32 3.81 4.32 10.87
C TYR A 32 3.14 5.30 11.85
N LYS A 33 2.13 4.82 12.57
CA LYS A 33 1.47 5.55 13.64
C LYS A 33 1.55 4.71 14.91
N HIS A 34 2.21 5.26 15.92
CA HIS A 34 2.23 4.68 17.26
C HIS A 34 1.29 5.46 18.17
N SER A 35 0.40 4.75 18.85
CA SER A 35 -0.52 5.28 19.86
C SER A 35 -0.36 4.49 21.16
N SER A 36 -0.90 5.00 22.26
CA SER A 36 -0.95 4.25 23.53
C SER A 36 -1.76 2.96 23.44
N ALA A 37 -2.69 2.88 22.49
CA ALA A 37 -3.52 1.70 22.23
C ALA A 37 -2.85 0.64 21.34
N GLY A 38 -1.76 0.99 20.63
CA GLY A 38 -1.10 0.08 19.70
C GLY A 38 -0.39 0.77 18.54
N VAL A 39 0.09 -0.05 17.61
CA VAL A 39 0.78 0.37 16.39
C VAL A 39 -0.11 0.12 15.19
N VAL A 40 -0.15 1.06 14.26
CA VAL A 40 -0.65 0.86 12.89
C VAL A 40 0.44 1.20 11.90
N ILE A 41 0.63 0.30 10.93
CA ILE A 41 1.61 0.40 9.85
C ILE A 41 0.84 0.39 8.54
N VAL A 42 1.13 1.36 7.69
CA VAL A 42 0.62 1.46 6.33
C VAL A 42 1.81 1.43 5.38
N ALA A 43 1.88 0.44 4.50
CA ALA A 43 2.85 0.40 3.42
C ALA A 43 2.15 0.64 2.09
N VAL A 44 2.66 1.56 1.28
CA VAL A 44 2.12 1.92 -0.03
C VAL A 44 3.13 1.52 -1.09
N TYR A 45 2.70 0.65 -2.01
CA TYR A 45 3.51 0.20 -3.13
C TYR A 45 2.69 0.31 -4.42
N VAL A 46 3.00 1.31 -5.25
CA VAL A 46 2.34 1.53 -6.55
C VAL A 46 0.81 1.48 -6.41
N ASP A 47 0.15 0.44 -6.91
CA ASP A 47 -1.30 0.26 -6.91
C ASP A 47 -1.83 -0.45 -5.64
N ASP A 48 -0.94 -1.00 -4.82
CA ASP A 48 -1.28 -1.82 -3.66
C ASP A 48 -0.96 -1.08 -2.34
N ILE A 49 -1.89 -1.19 -1.37
CA ILE A 49 -1.73 -0.64 -0.02
C ILE A 49 -1.91 -1.78 0.99
N MET A 50 -0.90 -1.97 1.83
CA MET A 50 -0.93 -2.91 2.94
C MET A 50 -1.17 -2.16 4.25
N LEU A 51 -2.24 -2.51 4.97
CA LEU A 51 -2.52 -2.04 6.32
C LEU A 51 -2.36 -3.19 7.31
N THR A 52 -1.57 -2.98 8.36
CA THR A 52 -1.38 -3.94 9.46
C THR A 52 -1.19 -3.20 10.77
N GLY A 53 -1.39 -3.87 11.91
CA GLY A 53 -1.24 -3.25 13.22
C GLY A 53 -1.97 -4.00 14.33
N SER A 54 -1.67 -3.62 15.57
CA SER A 54 -2.33 -4.17 16.76
C SER A 54 -3.61 -3.43 17.14
N ASP A 55 -3.81 -2.21 16.64
CA ASP A 55 -4.99 -1.40 16.92
C ASP A 55 -6.03 -1.49 15.77
N LEU A 56 -6.96 -2.43 15.91
CA LEU A 56 -8.01 -2.69 14.91
C LEU A 56 -8.97 -1.51 14.72
N GLU A 57 -9.21 -0.69 15.74
CA GLU A 57 -10.09 0.48 15.65
C GLU A 57 -9.46 1.56 14.76
N SER A 58 -8.19 1.87 15.00
CA SER A 58 -7.45 2.79 14.12
C SER A 58 -7.35 2.26 12.68
N ILE A 59 -7.17 0.95 12.49
CA ILE A 59 -7.17 0.34 11.14
C ILE A 59 -8.52 0.54 10.46
N ALA A 60 -9.64 0.32 11.16
CA ALA A 60 -10.98 0.49 10.61
C ALA A 60 -11.25 1.95 10.20
N VAL A 61 -10.85 2.92 11.03
CA VAL A 61 -10.97 4.35 10.73
C VAL A 61 -10.12 4.74 9.52
N LEU A 62 -8.88 4.25 9.44
CA LEU A 62 -8.00 4.50 8.30
C LEU A 62 -8.58 3.90 7.02
N LYS A 63 -9.08 2.68 7.09
CA LYS A 63 -9.74 1.99 5.98
C LYS A 63 -10.95 2.78 5.46
N PHE A 64 -11.77 3.33 6.36
CA PHE A 64 -12.88 4.19 5.99
C PHE A 64 -12.42 5.48 5.29
N HIS A 65 -11.40 6.17 5.83
CA HIS A 65 -10.85 7.37 5.18
C HIS A 65 -10.26 7.05 3.80
N PHE A 66 -9.59 5.91 3.66
CA PHE A 66 -9.06 5.47 2.38
C PHE A 66 -10.18 5.23 1.35
N HIS A 67 -11.27 4.55 1.73
CA HIS A 67 -12.43 4.38 0.86
C HIS A 67 -13.14 5.69 0.49
N ALA A 68 -13.20 6.64 1.41
CA ALA A 68 -13.88 7.91 1.17
C ALA A 68 -13.09 8.81 0.20
N GLN A 69 -11.76 8.77 0.29
CA GLN A 69 -10.89 9.68 -0.48
C GLN A 69 -10.31 9.05 -1.75
N PHE A 70 -10.22 7.72 -1.81
CA PHE A 70 -9.67 6.97 -2.92
C PHE A 70 -10.61 5.82 -3.31
N SER A 71 -10.67 5.51 -4.60
CA SER A 71 -11.44 4.37 -5.13
C SER A 71 -10.73 3.03 -4.86
N ILE A 72 -10.30 2.79 -3.62
CA ILE A 72 -9.61 1.59 -3.20
C ILE A 72 -10.64 0.47 -2.99
N LYS A 73 -10.36 -0.71 -3.54
CA LYS A 73 -11.12 -1.92 -3.28
C LYS A 73 -10.55 -2.59 -2.04
N ASP A 74 -11.41 -2.85 -1.06
CA ASP A 74 -11.03 -3.66 0.08
C ASP A 74 -11.03 -5.14 -0.30
N LEU A 75 -9.89 -5.78 -0.09
CA LEU A 75 -9.70 -7.21 -0.33
C LEU A 75 -9.87 -8.04 0.95
N GLY A 76 -10.16 -7.39 2.08
CA GLY A 76 -10.32 -8.06 3.37
C GLY A 76 -8.98 -8.37 4.02
N SER A 77 -8.90 -9.52 4.69
CA SER A 77 -7.64 -10.01 5.28
C SER A 77 -6.57 -10.16 4.20
N LEU A 78 -5.34 -9.77 4.53
CA LEU A 78 -4.22 -9.80 3.60
C LEU A 78 -3.84 -11.26 3.28
N HIS A 79 -4.43 -11.78 2.21
CA HIS A 79 -4.15 -13.12 1.69
C HIS A 79 -3.19 -13.09 0.50
N TYR A 80 -3.18 -12.01 -0.29
CA TYR A 80 -2.30 -11.86 -1.44
C TYR A 80 -1.72 -10.44 -1.50
N PHE A 81 -0.40 -10.34 -1.61
CA PHE A 81 0.31 -9.06 -1.78
C PHE A 81 1.51 -9.27 -2.71
N PHE A 82 1.61 -8.50 -3.80
CA PHE A 82 2.74 -8.55 -4.75
C PHE A 82 3.03 -9.96 -5.33
N GLY A 83 1.99 -10.79 -5.53
CA GLY A 83 2.14 -12.17 -5.99
C GLY A 83 2.60 -13.16 -4.91
N PHE A 84 2.73 -12.72 -3.66
CA PHE A 84 2.88 -13.59 -2.51
C PHE A 84 1.51 -13.92 -1.92
N GLU A 85 1.29 -15.20 -1.62
CA GLU A 85 0.23 -15.65 -0.74
C GLU A 85 0.72 -15.52 0.71
N ILE A 86 -0.09 -14.86 1.54
CA ILE A 86 0.21 -14.62 2.95
C ILE A 86 -0.81 -15.40 3.77
N ALA A 87 -0.30 -16.32 4.58
CA ALA A 87 -1.06 -17.07 5.57
C ALA A 87 -0.71 -16.54 6.96
N GLN A 88 -1.70 -15.93 7.62
CA GLN A 88 -1.58 -15.49 9.00
C GLN A 88 -2.10 -16.62 9.90
N LEU A 89 -1.19 -17.27 10.63
CA LEU A 89 -1.50 -18.20 11.71
C LEU A 89 -1.40 -17.46 13.05
N ASP A 90 -2.00 -18.00 14.11
CA ASP A 90 -2.15 -17.34 15.42
C ASP A 90 -0.82 -16.86 16.04
N GLU A 91 0.30 -17.49 15.70
CA GLU A 91 1.63 -17.10 16.20
C GLU A 91 2.66 -16.79 15.10
N ASP A 92 2.35 -17.05 13.83
CA ASP A 92 3.31 -16.96 12.72
C ASP A 92 2.69 -16.40 11.44
N ILE A 93 3.50 -15.67 10.68
CA ILE A 93 3.14 -15.22 9.33
C ILE A 93 3.97 -16.04 8.34
N SER A 94 3.30 -16.89 7.56
CA SER A 94 3.93 -17.58 6.43
C SER A 94 3.67 -16.82 5.14
N MET A 95 4.70 -16.67 4.31
CA MET A 95 4.63 -16.00 3.03
C MET A 95 5.17 -16.93 1.95
N HIS A 96 4.33 -17.24 0.96
CA HIS A 96 4.67 -18.14 -0.15
C HIS A 96 4.62 -17.36 -1.47
N GLN A 97 5.71 -17.41 -2.24
CA GLN A 97 5.72 -16.89 -3.61
C GLN A 97 5.45 -18.05 -4.56
N CYS A 98 4.32 -18.05 -5.26
CA CYS A 98 4.15 -18.96 -6.38
C CYS A 98 4.76 -18.30 -7.63
N GLU A 99 5.88 -18.84 -8.09
CA GLU A 99 6.49 -18.44 -9.34
C GLU A 99 5.55 -18.83 -10.50
N PHE A 100 4.82 -17.87 -11.06
CA PHE A 100 4.19 -18.05 -12.36
C PHE A 100 5.27 -17.90 -13.43
N THR A 101 6.04 -18.97 -13.66
CA THR A 101 6.77 -19.11 -14.92
C THR A 101 5.73 -19.35 -16.02
N ILE A 102 5.42 -18.30 -16.77
CA ILE A 102 4.82 -18.47 -18.09
C ILE A 102 5.94 -19.05 -18.95
N ASN A 103 5.99 -20.38 -19.08
CA ASN A 103 6.85 -21.04 -20.04
C ASN A 103 6.38 -20.59 -21.45
N THR A 104 7.17 -19.72 -22.08
CA THR A 104 7.13 -19.43 -23.52
C THR A 104 7.50 -20.65 -24.35
#